data_AF-A0A6V6Z9J3-F1
#
_entry.id   AF-A0A6V6Z9J3-F1
#
_cell.length_a   1.000
_cell.length_b   1.000
_cell.length_c   1.000
_cell.angle_alpha   90.00
_cell.angle_beta   90.00
_cell.angle_gamma   90.00
#
_symmetry.space_group_name_H-M   'P 1'
#
loop_
_entity.id
_entity.type
_entity.pdbx_description
1 polymer ?
#
loop_
_entity_poly.entity_id
_entity_poly.type
_entity_poly.pdbx_seq_one_letter_code
_entity_poly.pdbx_strand_id
1 'polypeptide(L)'
;MRVINIFWLIIFSQLSGCQIKKQSGFVIQDGKLYYDSKEIALGMSIEKFTDAMGMYDRIDIDSSDVSVVKNYFWKTKLINVNKHSDNDYFTIIKMIRDKVTGEITEDTESYKKVKTLEEIINIYGQYDSVEEEKMNLRIDKLFIWDKLGISLSAYPETNIVGNIHIQTLHVTKYWELDLGLVKNFEEQNGFPLTKEVKEKRKQDKEHFEEAPKEEYKGKFTYNGNTINLKEIGYKGWDKGVKGLGIEGPDFDPPGDSSTSSRWIKDDYDMYVTLERFSNEEEFEGLSPDKVGKFDCIKSIVIWWHKTND
;
A
#
# COMPACT_ATOMS: atom_id res chain seq x y z
N MET A 1 3.91 -24.99 -69.46
CA MET A 1 5.06 -24.08 -69.64
C MET A 1 4.70 -22.74 -68.97
N ARG A 2 5.46 -22.32 -67.94
CA ARG A 2 5.52 -20.96 -67.31
C ARG A 2 4.20 -20.39 -66.75
N VAL A 3 3.91 -20.47 -65.44
CA VAL A 3 4.44 -19.71 -64.27
C VAL A 3 4.21 -18.18 -64.35
N ILE A 4 3.44 -17.63 -63.40
CA ILE A 4 3.74 -16.51 -62.45
C ILE A 4 2.53 -15.60 -62.17
N ASN A 5 2.14 -15.59 -60.89
CA ASN A 5 1.65 -14.52 -59.98
C ASN A 5 0.88 -13.29 -60.51
N ILE A 6 -0.19 -12.92 -59.79
CA ILE A 6 -0.21 -11.76 -58.87
C ILE A 6 -1.42 -11.87 -57.92
N PHE A 7 -1.10 -11.89 -56.62
CA PHE A 7 -1.96 -11.62 -55.46
C PHE A 7 -2.70 -10.28 -55.60
N TRP A 8 -3.92 -10.12 -55.09
CA TRP A 8 -4.43 -8.95 -54.33
C TRP A 8 -5.90 -9.23 -53.96
N LEU A 9 -6.21 -9.67 -52.73
CA LEU A 9 -6.58 -8.83 -51.56
C LEU A 9 -7.97 -8.18 -51.68
N ILE A 10 -9.03 -8.92 -51.33
CA ILE A 10 -10.27 -8.35 -50.75
C ILE A 10 -10.73 -9.31 -49.64
N ILE A 11 -10.21 -9.11 -48.44
CA ILE A 11 -10.85 -9.54 -47.19
C ILE A 11 -11.19 -8.26 -46.45
N PHE A 12 -12.44 -7.81 -46.58
CA PHE A 12 -13.01 -6.85 -45.63
C PHE A 12 -14.52 -7.07 -45.58
N SER A 13 -14.98 -7.44 -44.38
CA SER A 13 -16.28 -7.12 -43.76
C SER A 13 -16.92 -8.32 -43.03
N GLN A 14 -16.23 -8.82 -42.01
CA GLN A 14 -16.92 -9.26 -40.78
C GLN A 14 -16.30 -8.54 -39.58
N LEU A 15 -16.52 -7.23 -39.53
CA LEU A 15 -16.48 -6.48 -38.28
C LEU A 15 -17.83 -6.68 -37.60
N SER A 16 -18.04 -7.90 -37.09
CA SER A 16 -18.99 -8.11 -36.02
C SER A 16 -18.35 -7.50 -34.78
N GLY A 17 -18.74 -6.27 -34.47
CA GLY A 17 -18.33 -5.59 -33.25
C GLY A 17 -18.69 -6.43 -32.04
N CYS A 18 -17.72 -7.17 -31.52
CA CYS A 18 -17.70 -7.53 -30.12
C CYS A 18 -17.62 -6.22 -29.35
N GLN A 19 -18.79 -5.68 -28.97
CA GLN A 19 -18.86 -4.77 -27.85
C GLN A 19 -18.34 -5.55 -26.64
N ILE A 20 -17.08 -5.28 -26.28
CA ILE A 20 -16.52 -5.65 -25.00
C ILE A 20 -17.51 -5.09 -23.96
N LYS A 21 -18.26 -5.98 -23.31
CA LYS A 21 -18.97 -5.62 -22.08
C LYS A 21 -17.91 -5.01 -21.18
N LYS A 22 -18.05 -3.73 -20.84
CA LYS A 22 -17.31 -3.12 -19.73
C LYS A 22 -17.52 -4.02 -18.51
N GLN A 23 -16.51 -4.82 -18.18
CA GLN A 23 -16.44 -5.50 -16.90
C GLN A 23 -16.13 -4.40 -15.87
N SER A 24 -17.08 -4.15 -14.98
CA SER A 24 -16.85 -3.43 -13.74
C SER A 24 -16.06 -4.34 -12.80
N GLY A 25 -14.81 -3.94 -12.50
CA GLY A 25 -13.91 -4.64 -11.58
C GLY A 25 -12.73 -5.28 -12.30
N PHE A 26 -11.52 -4.82 -11.96
CA PHE A 26 -10.25 -5.41 -12.38
C PHE A 26 -10.17 -6.85 -11.83
N VAL A 27 -9.83 -7.81 -12.69
CA VAL A 27 -9.66 -9.23 -12.36
C VAL A 27 -8.21 -9.56 -12.67
N ILE A 28 -7.49 -10.17 -11.71
CA ILE A 28 -6.15 -10.72 -11.92
C ILE A 28 -6.23 -11.62 -13.15
N GLN A 29 -5.55 -11.30 -14.25
CA GLN A 29 -5.95 -11.83 -15.56
C GLN A 29 -5.79 -13.36 -15.64
N ASP A 30 -4.95 -13.96 -14.78
CA ASP A 30 -4.80 -15.42 -14.65
C ASP A 30 -4.62 -15.95 -13.20
N GLY A 31 -4.48 -15.09 -12.18
CA GLY A 31 -4.17 -15.52 -10.80
C GLY A 31 -5.39 -15.55 -9.87
N LYS A 32 -5.89 -16.73 -9.51
CA LYS A 32 -6.99 -16.84 -8.53
C LYS A 32 -6.48 -16.89 -7.10
N LEU A 33 -7.10 -16.10 -6.22
CA LEU A 33 -6.83 -16.05 -4.79
C LEU A 33 -7.95 -16.70 -3.99
N TYR A 34 -7.59 -17.53 -3.01
CA TYR A 34 -8.56 -18.13 -2.10
C TYR A 34 -8.12 -18.04 -0.64
N TYR A 35 -9.08 -17.70 0.21
CA TYR A 35 -9.01 -17.77 1.68
C TYR A 35 -9.93 -18.92 2.13
N ASP A 36 -9.37 -19.96 2.74
CA ASP A 36 -10.10 -21.17 3.14
C ASP A 36 -11.05 -21.72 2.07
N SER A 37 -10.57 -21.77 0.82
CA SER A 37 -11.29 -22.22 -0.38
C SER A 37 -12.39 -21.27 -0.89
N LYS A 38 -12.55 -20.10 -0.29
CA LYS A 38 -13.45 -19.04 -0.76
C LYS A 38 -12.66 -18.05 -1.60
N GLU A 39 -13.15 -17.78 -2.79
CA GLU A 39 -12.52 -16.84 -3.71
C GLU A 39 -12.55 -15.42 -3.12
N ILE A 40 -11.40 -14.75 -3.12
CA ILE A 40 -11.28 -13.35 -2.75
C ILE A 40 -10.66 -12.59 -3.93
N ALA A 41 -11.09 -11.35 -4.14
CA ALA A 41 -10.55 -10.50 -5.19
C ALA A 41 -10.79 -9.03 -4.86
N LEU A 42 -9.96 -8.16 -5.41
CA LEU A 42 -10.30 -6.74 -5.49
C LEU A 42 -11.45 -6.54 -6.48
N GLY A 43 -12.11 -5.39 -6.44
CA GLY A 43 -13.18 -5.09 -7.40
C GLY A 43 -14.54 -5.74 -7.09
N MET A 44 -14.61 -6.71 -6.17
CA MET A 44 -15.90 -7.24 -5.71
C MET A 44 -16.59 -6.29 -4.72
N SER A 45 -17.92 -6.37 -4.62
CA SER A 45 -18.66 -5.63 -3.61
C SER A 45 -18.44 -6.21 -2.20
N ILE A 46 -18.57 -5.36 -1.19
CA ILE A 46 -18.56 -5.80 0.23
C ILE A 46 -19.65 -6.84 0.50
N GLU A 47 -20.81 -6.70 -0.15
CA GLU A 47 -21.92 -7.66 -0.03
C GLU A 47 -21.49 -9.05 -0.51
N LYS A 48 -20.86 -9.15 -1.69
CA LYS A 48 -20.37 -10.44 -2.21
C LYS A 48 -19.30 -11.04 -1.30
N PHE A 49 -18.43 -10.22 -0.74
CA PHE A 49 -17.41 -10.67 0.22
C PHE A 49 -18.07 -11.20 1.50
N THR A 50 -19.08 -10.48 2.00
CA THR A 50 -19.84 -10.83 3.20
C THR A 50 -20.66 -12.10 3.01
N ASP A 51 -21.24 -12.32 1.83
CA ASP A 51 -21.94 -13.57 1.50
C ASP A 51 -20.99 -14.77 1.54
N ALA A 52 -19.73 -14.58 1.12
CA ALA A 52 -18.71 -15.61 1.17
C ALA A 52 -18.19 -15.85 2.60
N MET A 53 -17.84 -14.79 3.32
CA MET A 53 -17.11 -14.87 4.60
C MET A 53 -17.99 -14.85 5.85
N GLY A 54 -19.25 -14.45 5.73
CA GLY A 54 -20.11 -14.04 6.84
C GLY A 54 -20.00 -12.54 7.13
N MET A 55 -20.83 -12.05 8.05
CA MET A 55 -20.79 -10.65 8.51
C MET A 55 -19.46 -10.33 9.19
N TYR A 56 -18.93 -9.14 8.89
CA TYR A 56 -17.80 -8.55 9.60
C TYR A 56 -18.14 -8.33 11.08
N ASP A 57 -17.12 -8.35 11.93
CA ASP A 57 -17.27 -8.14 13.37
C ASP A 57 -17.42 -6.64 13.70
N ARG A 58 -16.74 -5.78 12.93
CA ARG A 58 -16.77 -4.32 13.11
C ARG A 58 -16.38 -3.56 11.84
N ILE A 59 -16.76 -2.29 11.82
CA ILE A 59 -16.33 -1.31 10.81
C ILE A 59 -15.56 -0.23 11.55
N ASP A 60 -14.42 0.13 10.98
CA ASP A 60 -13.76 1.40 11.27
C ASP A 60 -13.99 2.40 10.14
N ILE A 61 -14.14 3.66 10.50
CA ILE A 61 -14.35 4.74 9.54
C ILE A 61 -13.26 5.76 9.79
N ASP A 62 -12.27 5.76 8.91
CA ASP A 62 -11.27 6.81 8.88
C ASP A 62 -11.75 7.90 7.93
N SER A 63 -11.64 9.14 8.37
CA SER A 63 -11.96 10.31 7.56
C SER A 63 -10.78 11.26 7.59
N SER A 64 -10.18 11.47 6.44
CA SER A 64 -9.24 12.57 6.27
C SER A 64 -9.99 13.89 6.19
N ASP A 65 -9.55 14.90 6.96
CA ASP A 65 -10.11 16.24 6.91
C ASP A 65 -9.97 16.84 5.50
N VAL A 66 -10.90 17.74 5.14
CA VAL A 66 -10.76 18.55 3.92
C VAL A 66 -9.53 19.42 4.06
N SER A 67 -8.49 19.15 3.26
CA SER A 67 -7.29 19.98 3.21
C SER A 67 -7.31 20.90 1.99
N VAL A 68 -6.81 22.12 2.17
CA VAL A 68 -6.63 23.08 1.09
C VAL A 68 -5.14 23.39 1.00
N VAL A 69 -4.58 23.18 -0.19
CA VAL A 69 -3.22 23.61 -0.51
C VAL A 69 -3.32 24.83 -1.41
N LYS A 70 -2.72 25.94 -0.98
CA LYS A 70 -2.55 27.13 -1.83
C LYS A 70 -1.14 27.16 -2.38
N ASN A 71 -1.01 27.22 -3.70
CA ASN A 71 0.25 27.30 -4.41
C ASN A 71 0.43 28.71 -4.98
N TYR A 72 1.53 29.38 -4.61
CA TYR A 72 1.91 30.70 -5.11
C TYR A 72 3.12 30.55 -6.02
N PHE A 73 3.02 31.03 -7.25
CA PHE A 73 4.05 30.84 -8.27
C PHE A 73 4.76 32.15 -8.59
N TRP A 74 6.09 32.14 -8.53
CA TRP A 74 6.97 33.10 -9.19
C TRP A 74 7.59 32.42 -10.41
N LYS A 75 6.84 32.39 -11.51
CA LYS A 75 7.17 31.68 -12.75
C LYS A 75 8.51 32.14 -13.34
N THR A 76 8.76 33.44 -13.30
CA THR A 76 10.02 34.01 -13.80
C THR A 76 11.23 33.65 -12.94
N LYS A 77 11.02 33.47 -11.63
CA LYS A 77 12.08 33.11 -10.67
C LYS A 77 12.19 31.60 -10.45
N LEU A 78 11.31 30.82 -11.07
CA LEU A 78 11.20 29.37 -10.89
C LEU A 78 11.05 29.01 -9.40
N ILE A 79 10.10 29.65 -8.73
CA ILE A 79 9.79 29.37 -7.32
C ILE A 79 8.31 29.01 -7.19
N ASN A 80 8.04 27.91 -6.51
CA ASN A 80 6.72 27.53 -6.03
C ASN A 80 6.70 27.66 -4.50
N VAL A 81 5.62 28.20 -3.95
CA VAL A 81 5.39 28.25 -2.51
C VAL A 81 4.05 27.63 -2.20
N ASN A 82 4.06 26.56 -1.40
CA ASN A 82 2.84 25.93 -0.94
C ASN A 82 2.48 26.36 0.49
N LYS A 83 1.17 26.43 0.76
CA LYS A 83 0.60 26.59 2.09
C LYS A 83 -0.52 25.57 2.25
N HIS A 84 -0.30 24.58 3.10
CA HIS A 84 -1.34 23.63 3.47
C HIS A 84 -2.21 24.23 4.58
N SER A 85 -3.49 23.89 4.64
CA SER A 85 -4.41 24.40 5.68
C SER A 85 -4.10 23.89 7.09
N ASP A 86 -3.37 22.78 7.19
CA ASP A 86 -3.07 22.03 8.42
C ASP A 86 -1.74 22.43 9.08
N ASN A 87 -0.92 23.25 8.43
CA ASN A 87 0.37 23.68 8.96
C ASN A 87 0.38 25.19 9.31
N ASP A 88 1.40 25.65 10.03
CA ASP A 88 1.57 27.06 10.41
C ASP A 88 2.68 27.77 9.60
N TYR A 89 3.17 27.14 8.53
CA TYR A 89 4.27 27.63 7.71
C TYR A 89 4.00 27.48 6.21
N PHE A 90 4.74 28.22 5.41
CA PHE A 90 4.84 28.11 3.96
C PHE A 90 6.10 27.31 3.60
N THR A 91 6.00 26.46 2.59
CA THR A 91 7.17 25.76 2.05
C THR A 91 7.57 26.38 0.73
N ILE A 92 8.81 26.80 0.62
CA ILE A 92 9.41 27.32 -0.61
C ILE A 92 10.14 26.18 -1.29
N ILE A 93 9.84 26.00 -2.58
CA ILE A 93 10.41 24.99 -3.46
C ILE A 93 10.98 25.74 -4.68
N LYS A 94 12.24 25.50 -5.00
CA LYS A 94 12.81 25.96 -6.27
C LYS A 94 12.44 24.97 -7.36
N MET A 95 12.19 25.49 -8.55
CA MET A 95 11.97 24.68 -9.74
C MET A 95 13.24 24.72 -10.58
N ILE A 96 13.62 23.59 -11.14
CA ILE A 96 14.73 23.47 -12.08
C ILE A 96 14.15 23.23 -13.46
N ARG A 97 14.74 23.88 -14.47
CA ARG A 97 14.44 23.59 -15.86
C ARG A 97 15.48 22.61 -16.40
N ASP A 98 15.02 21.45 -16.86
CA ASP A 98 15.86 20.53 -17.61
C ASP A 98 16.34 21.21 -18.90
N LYS A 99 17.66 21.16 -19.15
CA LYS A 99 18.28 21.89 -20.26
C LYS A 99 18.04 21.22 -21.63
N VAL A 100 17.66 19.95 -21.64
CA VAL A 100 17.48 19.12 -22.83
C VAL A 100 15.99 19.07 -23.21
N THR A 101 15.12 18.75 -22.26
CA THR A 101 13.67 18.62 -22.50
C THR A 101 12.94 19.94 -22.33
N GLY A 102 13.53 20.91 -21.60
CA GLY A 102 12.88 22.18 -21.25
C GLY A 102 11.82 22.05 -20.16
N GLU A 103 11.60 20.84 -19.65
CA GLU A 103 10.64 20.52 -18.59
C GLU A 103 11.04 21.20 -17.27
N ILE A 104 10.04 21.63 -16.50
CA ILE A 104 10.25 22.27 -15.21
C ILE A 104 9.84 21.27 -14.13
N THR A 105 10.78 20.90 -13.28
CA THR A 105 10.56 19.96 -12.17
C THR A 105 10.94 20.60 -10.84
N GLU A 106 10.45 20.03 -9.74
CA GLU A 106 10.84 20.48 -8.40
C GLU A 106 12.29 20.11 -8.08
N ASP A 107 13.01 21.03 -7.43
CA ASP A 107 14.28 20.76 -6.78
C ASP A 107 14.01 20.23 -5.37
N THR A 108 13.98 18.90 -5.23
CA THR A 108 13.65 18.22 -3.98
C THR A 108 14.67 18.43 -2.86
N GLU A 109 15.81 19.06 -3.13
CA GLU A 109 16.81 19.42 -2.10
C GLU A 109 16.61 20.86 -1.57
N SER A 110 15.75 21.66 -2.20
CA SER A 110 15.65 23.11 -1.97
C SER A 110 14.64 23.55 -0.91
N TYR A 111 14.03 22.61 -0.18
CA TYR A 111 12.91 22.88 0.74
C TYR A 111 13.29 23.85 1.86
N LYS A 112 12.58 24.98 1.95
CA LYS A 112 12.71 25.95 3.06
C LYS A 112 11.34 26.29 3.65
N LYS A 113 11.25 26.25 4.98
CA LYS A 113 10.05 26.67 5.73
C LYS A 113 10.13 28.14 6.12
N VAL A 114 9.05 28.88 5.92
CA VAL A 114 8.94 30.31 6.26
C VAL A 114 7.57 30.56 6.92
N LYS A 115 7.49 31.43 7.91
CA LYS A 115 6.26 31.59 8.72
C LYS A 115 5.18 32.40 8.01
N THR A 116 5.56 33.40 7.21
CA THR A 116 4.61 34.34 6.62
C THR A 116 4.83 34.49 5.11
N LEU A 117 3.75 34.71 4.38
CA LEU A 117 3.82 35.04 2.95
C LEU A 117 4.49 36.40 2.72
N GLU A 118 4.35 37.34 3.66
CA GLU A 118 4.97 38.67 3.59
C GLU A 118 6.50 38.58 3.56
N GLU A 119 7.11 37.71 4.38
CA GLU A 119 8.56 37.45 4.33
C GLU A 119 9.00 36.97 2.94
N ILE A 120 8.19 36.14 2.29
CA ILE A 120 8.48 35.60 0.96
C ILE A 120 8.35 36.70 -0.10
N ILE A 121 7.29 37.51 -0.03
CA ILE A 121 7.07 38.65 -0.94
C ILE A 121 8.18 39.69 -0.78
N ASN A 122 8.69 39.90 0.44
CA ASN A 122 9.82 40.80 0.67
C ASN A 122 11.12 40.31 0.00
N ILE A 123 11.30 39.00 -0.14
CA ILE A 123 12.49 38.41 -0.79
C ILE A 123 12.32 38.37 -2.31
N TYR A 124 11.16 37.91 -2.80
CA TYR A 124 10.95 37.58 -4.21
C TYR A 124 10.03 38.55 -4.95
N GLY A 125 9.53 39.60 -4.30
CA GLY A 125 8.48 40.46 -4.84
C GLY A 125 7.13 39.77 -4.91
N GLN A 126 6.16 40.37 -5.59
CA GLN A 126 4.84 39.75 -5.73
C GLN A 126 4.86 38.50 -6.64
N TYR A 127 4.01 37.54 -6.29
CA TYR A 127 3.82 36.32 -7.07
C TYR A 127 3.06 36.59 -8.37
N ASP A 128 3.27 35.74 -9.37
CA ASP A 128 2.65 35.84 -10.70
C ASP A 128 1.24 35.22 -10.72
N SER A 129 1.02 34.14 -9.98
CA SER A 129 -0.30 33.48 -9.87
C SER A 129 -0.46 32.71 -8.57
N VAL A 130 -1.72 32.46 -8.21
CA VAL A 130 -2.12 31.60 -7.09
C VAL A 130 -3.09 30.55 -7.59
N GLU A 131 -2.90 29.31 -7.14
CA GLU A 131 -3.80 28.17 -7.40
C GLU A 131 -4.22 27.56 -6.06
N GLU A 132 -5.48 27.14 -5.96
CA GLU A 132 -6.01 26.46 -4.77
C GLU A 132 -6.44 25.05 -5.13
N GLU A 133 -5.78 24.07 -4.53
CA GLU A 133 -6.15 22.67 -4.63
C GLU A 133 -6.92 22.28 -3.37
N LYS A 134 -8.15 21.78 -3.58
CA LYS A 134 -8.98 21.23 -2.49
C LYS A 134 -8.89 19.73 -2.57
N MET A 135 -8.32 19.12 -1.55
CA MET A 135 -8.45 17.68 -1.36
C MET A 135 -9.82 17.43 -0.73
N ASN A 136 -10.67 16.70 -1.46
CA ASN A 136 -11.99 16.32 -0.95
C ASN A 136 -11.84 15.41 0.26
N LEU A 137 -12.82 15.47 1.17
CA LEU A 137 -12.95 14.53 2.28
C LEU A 137 -12.89 13.10 1.74
N ARG A 138 -11.85 12.36 2.08
CA ARG A 138 -11.78 10.92 1.81
C ARG A 138 -12.20 10.18 3.06
N ILE A 139 -13.31 9.45 2.94
CA ILE A 139 -13.83 8.54 3.96
C ILE A 139 -13.46 7.13 3.55
N ASP A 140 -12.53 6.50 4.26
CA ASP A 140 -12.21 5.09 4.03
C ASP A 140 -12.98 4.25 5.06
N LYS A 141 -13.69 3.23 4.57
CA LYS A 141 -14.36 2.25 5.45
C LYS A 141 -13.52 0.98 5.50
N LEU A 142 -13.08 0.64 6.69
CA LEU A 142 -12.35 -0.59 6.99
C LEU A 142 -13.31 -1.61 7.60
N PHE A 143 -13.58 -2.69 6.90
CA PHE A 143 -14.40 -3.80 7.39
C PHE A 143 -13.48 -4.88 7.96
N ILE A 144 -13.75 -5.33 9.18
CA ILE A 144 -12.83 -6.18 9.93
C ILE A 144 -13.56 -7.44 10.41
N TRP A 145 -13.00 -8.60 10.07
CA TRP A 145 -13.36 -9.90 10.64
C TRP A 145 -12.24 -10.33 11.58
N ASP A 146 -12.42 -10.01 12.86
CA ASP A 146 -11.42 -10.20 13.90
C ASP A 146 -10.99 -11.66 14.02
N LYS A 147 -11.96 -12.59 14.03
CA LYS A 147 -11.69 -14.04 14.17
C LYS A 147 -11.09 -14.68 12.92
N LEU A 148 -11.33 -14.08 11.76
CA LEU A 148 -10.78 -14.56 10.50
C LEU A 148 -9.39 -13.97 10.23
N GLY A 149 -8.95 -12.96 11.00
CA GLY A 149 -7.67 -12.31 10.75
C GLY A 149 -7.64 -11.61 9.39
N ILE A 150 -8.78 -11.06 8.94
CA ILE A 150 -8.89 -10.37 7.64
C ILE A 150 -9.57 -9.01 7.82
N SER A 151 -9.00 -8.00 7.20
CA SER A 151 -9.60 -6.68 7.06
C SER A 151 -9.58 -6.26 5.59
N LEU A 152 -10.49 -5.38 5.20
CA LEU A 152 -10.54 -4.85 3.85
C LEU A 152 -10.98 -3.40 3.88
N SER A 153 -10.45 -2.60 2.96
CA SER A 153 -10.92 -1.23 2.74
C SER A 153 -11.77 -1.16 1.48
N ALA A 154 -12.86 -0.40 1.56
CA ALA A 154 -13.76 -0.18 0.45
C ALA A 154 -13.76 1.28 0.01
N TYR A 155 -13.81 1.51 -1.30
CA TYR A 155 -13.99 2.86 -1.82
C TYR A 155 -15.40 3.38 -1.44
N PRO A 156 -15.50 4.52 -0.76
CA PRO A 156 -16.76 4.98 -0.15
C PRO A 156 -17.90 5.18 -1.16
N GLU A 157 -17.59 5.60 -2.38
CA GLU A 157 -18.60 5.89 -3.41
C GLU A 157 -19.18 4.63 -4.05
N THR A 158 -18.45 3.52 -4.01
CA THR A 158 -18.80 2.30 -4.76
C THR A 158 -19.02 1.07 -3.88
N ASN A 159 -18.59 1.11 -2.60
CA ASN A 159 -18.52 -0.07 -1.73
C ASN A 159 -17.84 -1.26 -2.42
N ILE A 160 -16.83 -0.97 -3.23
CA ILE A 160 -15.99 -1.96 -3.89
C ILE A 160 -14.73 -2.15 -3.06
N VAL A 161 -14.34 -3.41 -2.87
CA VAL A 161 -13.10 -3.80 -2.19
C VAL A 161 -11.90 -3.25 -2.98
N GLY A 162 -11.16 -2.33 -2.35
CA GLY A 162 -9.95 -1.72 -2.91
C GLY A 162 -8.67 -2.35 -2.37
N ASN A 163 -8.69 -2.80 -1.11
CA ASN A 163 -7.56 -3.50 -0.49
C ASN A 163 -8.06 -4.60 0.43
N ILE A 164 -7.27 -5.68 0.54
CA ILE A 164 -7.50 -6.78 1.48
C ILE A 164 -6.19 -7.00 2.24
N HIS A 165 -6.28 -7.06 3.57
CA HIS A 165 -5.17 -7.35 4.45
C HIS A 165 -5.49 -8.61 5.26
N ILE A 166 -4.61 -9.61 5.16
CA ILE A 166 -4.70 -10.88 5.89
C ILE A 166 -3.58 -10.90 6.92
N GLN A 167 -3.94 -10.94 8.19
CA GLN A 167 -3.02 -10.92 9.31
C GLN A 167 -2.58 -12.33 9.68
N THR A 168 -1.33 -12.68 9.36
CA THR A 168 -0.79 -14.04 9.63
C THR A 168 0.10 -14.08 10.87
N LEU A 169 0.69 -12.94 11.24
CA LEU A 169 1.32 -12.68 12.52
C LEU A 169 0.55 -11.59 13.27
N HIS A 170 0.12 -11.88 14.51
CA HIS A 170 -0.67 -10.90 15.26
C HIS A 170 0.17 -9.67 15.61
N VAL A 171 -0.46 -8.49 15.61
CA VAL A 171 0.22 -7.22 15.89
C VAL A 171 0.78 -7.17 17.31
N THR A 172 0.14 -7.79 18.32
CA THR A 172 0.76 -7.90 19.65
C THR A 172 1.99 -8.78 19.63
N LYS A 173 2.02 -9.85 18.83
CA LYS A 173 3.23 -10.67 18.72
C LYS A 173 4.30 -9.93 17.96
N TYR A 174 3.93 -9.25 16.88
CA TYR A 174 4.83 -8.33 16.20
C TYR A 174 5.40 -7.32 17.19
N TRP A 175 4.60 -6.65 18.03
CA TRP A 175 5.12 -5.74 19.06
C TRP A 175 5.91 -6.40 20.19
N GLU A 176 5.54 -7.60 20.63
CA GLU A 176 6.38 -8.41 21.52
C GLU A 176 7.75 -8.71 20.88
N LEU A 177 7.81 -8.80 19.54
CA LEU A 177 8.99 -9.14 18.74
C LEU A 177 9.72 -7.94 18.12
N ASP A 178 9.08 -6.78 18.05
CA ASP A 178 9.57 -5.50 17.52
C ASP A 178 9.99 -4.57 18.66
N LEU A 179 9.31 -4.66 19.81
CA LEU A 179 9.56 -3.84 20.98
C LEU A 179 9.98 -4.62 22.23
N GLY A 180 9.94 -5.96 22.24
CA GLY A 180 10.42 -6.80 23.35
C GLY A 180 9.71 -6.64 24.70
N LEU A 181 8.80 -5.67 24.80
CA LEU A 181 8.57 -4.96 26.05
C LEU A 181 7.18 -4.30 26.04
N VAL A 182 6.21 -4.94 26.70
CA VAL A 182 4.93 -4.31 27.09
C VAL A 182 5.13 -3.27 28.24
N LYS A 183 6.31 -2.63 28.26
CA LYS A 183 6.74 -1.42 28.99
C LYS A 183 7.88 -0.88 28.15
N ASN A 184 7.82 0.27 27.52
CA ASN A 184 8.84 0.64 26.53
C ASN A 184 10.28 0.49 27.02
N PHE A 185 11.16 0.24 26.05
CA PHE A 185 12.59 0.27 26.24
C PHE A 185 13.05 1.54 26.96
N GLU A 186 12.43 2.69 26.64
CA GLU A 186 12.86 3.98 27.19
C GLU A 186 12.48 4.12 28.68
N GLU A 187 11.24 3.86 29.11
CA GLU A 187 10.83 3.88 30.53
C GLU A 187 11.50 2.76 31.32
N GLN A 188 11.73 1.58 30.72
CA GLN A 188 12.50 0.52 31.37
C GLN A 188 13.95 0.91 31.62
N ASN A 189 14.54 1.72 30.74
CA ASN A 189 15.89 2.25 30.88
C ASN A 189 15.92 3.68 31.48
N GLY A 190 14.79 4.20 31.99
CA GLY A 190 14.70 5.50 32.66
C GLY A 190 14.80 6.73 31.76
N PHE A 191 14.65 6.59 30.45
CA PHE A 191 14.63 7.68 29.49
C PHE A 191 13.26 8.39 29.46
N PRO A 192 13.23 9.72 29.29
CA PRO A 192 11.98 10.49 29.25
C PRO A 192 11.21 10.26 27.94
N LEU A 193 9.89 10.08 28.05
CA LEU A 193 8.98 10.01 26.90
C LEU A 193 8.94 11.36 26.16
N THR A 194 9.60 11.46 25.02
CA THR A 194 9.53 12.63 24.14
C THR A 194 8.12 12.81 23.56
N LYS A 195 7.82 13.98 22.97
CA LYS A 195 6.53 14.19 22.27
C LYS A 195 6.38 13.24 21.08
N GLU A 196 7.47 12.98 20.36
CA GLU A 196 7.52 12.06 19.22
C GLU A 196 7.17 10.63 19.62
N VAL A 197 7.73 10.13 20.73
CA VAL A 197 7.41 8.80 21.27
C VAL A 197 5.93 8.70 21.66
N LYS A 198 5.36 9.76 22.24
CA LYS A 198 3.93 9.79 22.61
C LYS A 198 3.03 9.78 21.37
N GLU A 199 3.41 10.49 20.32
CA GLU A 199 2.65 10.50 19.06
C GLU A 199 2.74 9.15 18.34
N LYS A 200 3.94 8.56 18.25
CA LYS A 200 4.12 7.20 17.71
C LYS A 200 3.24 6.19 18.45
N ARG A 201 3.17 6.26 19.78
CA ARG A 201 2.28 5.38 20.57
C ARG A 201 0.79 5.58 20.30
N LYS A 202 0.37 6.80 20.01
CA LYS A 202 -1.02 7.08 19.66
C LYS A 202 -1.35 6.38 18.34
N GLN A 203 -0.46 6.52 17.36
CA GLN A 203 -0.58 5.85 16.05
C GLN A 203 -0.52 4.32 16.18
N ASP A 204 0.39 3.80 17.02
CA ASP A 204 0.48 2.36 17.30
C ASP A 204 -0.84 1.83 17.86
N LYS A 205 -1.41 2.54 18.85
CA LYS A 205 -2.69 2.18 19.46
C LYS A 205 -3.83 2.21 18.45
N GLU A 206 -3.89 3.22 17.61
CA GLU A 206 -4.86 3.33 16.51
C GLU A 206 -4.72 2.14 15.56
N HIS A 207 -3.50 1.82 15.11
CA HIS A 207 -3.22 0.67 14.26
C HIS A 207 -3.62 -0.67 14.91
N PHE A 208 -3.36 -0.83 16.21
CA PHE A 208 -3.78 -2.01 16.96
C PHE A 208 -5.30 -2.12 17.05
N GLU A 209 -5.99 -1.00 17.21
CA GLU A 209 -7.44 -0.96 17.24
C GLU A 209 -7.98 -1.36 15.86
N GLU A 210 -7.42 -0.87 14.76
CA GLU A 210 -7.82 -1.18 13.38
C GLU A 210 -7.49 -2.61 12.92
N ALA A 211 -6.44 -3.24 13.46
CA ALA A 211 -6.04 -4.58 13.08
C ALA A 211 -7.02 -5.68 13.58
N PRO A 212 -7.22 -6.78 12.82
CA PRO A 212 -7.91 -7.97 13.30
C PRO A 212 -7.38 -8.48 14.64
N LYS A 213 -8.25 -9.01 15.50
CA LYS A 213 -7.85 -9.50 16.84
C LYS A 213 -7.29 -10.93 16.88
N GLU A 214 -7.37 -11.67 15.78
CA GLU A 214 -6.81 -13.01 15.68
C GLU A 214 -5.90 -13.17 14.44
N GLU A 215 -5.02 -14.16 14.52
CA GLU A 215 -4.16 -14.56 13.41
C GLU A 215 -4.90 -15.48 12.48
N TYR A 216 -4.80 -15.21 11.19
CA TYR A 216 -5.15 -16.17 10.18
C TYR A 216 -4.17 -17.34 10.17
N LYS A 217 -4.73 -18.54 10.37
CA LYS A 217 -4.02 -19.82 10.41
C LYS A 217 -4.57 -20.83 9.41
N GLY A 218 -5.40 -20.38 8.47
CA GLY A 218 -6.06 -21.23 7.49
C GLY A 218 -5.23 -21.46 6.22
N LYS A 219 -5.93 -21.82 5.14
CA LYS A 219 -5.37 -22.11 3.83
C LYS A 219 -5.40 -20.90 2.92
N PHE A 220 -4.23 -20.47 2.46
CA PHE A 220 -4.13 -19.45 1.42
C PHE A 220 -3.74 -20.11 0.10
N THR A 221 -4.45 -19.76 -0.97
CA THR A 221 -4.17 -20.30 -2.32
C THR A 221 -3.90 -19.17 -3.28
N TYR A 222 -2.83 -19.30 -4.05
CA TYR A 222 -2.51 -18.46 -5.19
C TYR A 222 -2.28 -19.34 -6.41
N ASN A 223 -3.02 -19.08 -7.48
CA ASN A 223 -2.87 -19.77 -8.77
C ASN A 223 -2.84 -21.31 -8.67
N GLY A 224 -3.74 -21.88 -7.87
CA GLY A 224 -3.84 -23.33 -7.64
C GLY A 224 -2.84 -23.92 -6.65
N ASN A 225 -1.84 -23.15 -6.21
CA ASN A 225 -0.90 -23.55 -5.16
C ASN A 225 -1.42 -23.12 -3.79
N THR A 226 -1.58 -24.07 -2.87
CA THR A 226 -2.15 -23.84 -1.54
C THR A 226 -1.12 -24.06 -0.45
N ILE A 227 -1.04 -23.11 0.47
CA ILE A 227 -0.31 -23.24 1.74
C ILE A 227 -1.26 -23.28 2.93
N ASN A 228 -0.84 -23.95 4.00
CA ASN A 228 -1.49 -23.89 5.30
C ASN A 228 -0.62 -23.07 6.27
N LEU A 229 -1.09 -21.89 6.66
CA LEU A 229 -0.31 -20.96 7.48
C LEU A 229 -0.05 -21.49 8.91
N LYS A 230 -0.95 -22.33 9.43
CA LYS A 230 -0.72 -23.03 10.71
C LYS A 230 0.47 -23.99 10.64
N GLU A 231 0.62 -24.69 9.52
CA GLU A 231 1.67 -25.71 9.33
C GLU A 231 3.02 -25.08 8.98
N ILE A 232 2.99 -23.97 8.24
CA ILE A 232 4.17 -23.14 7.96
C ILE A 232 4.75 -22.58 9.26
N GLY A 233 3.89 -22.03 10.11
CA GLY A 233 4.27 -21.45 11.40
C GLY A 233 5.25 -20.28 11.27
N TYR A 234 5.95 -19.96 12.36
CA TYR A 234 6.77 -18.76 12.45
C TYR A 234 8.22 -18.90 11.99
N LYS A 235 8.59 -20.03 11.38
CA LYS A 235 9.93 -20.29 10.83
C LYS A 235 9.85 -20.86 9.41
N GLY A 236 8.71 -20.64 8.76
CA GLY A 236 8.32 -21.33 7.54
C GLY A 236 8.32 -20.46 6.30
N TRP A 237 8.91 -19.26 6.31
CA TRP A 237 8.93 -18.36 5.16
C TRP A 237 9.21 -19.08 3.84
N ASP A 238 10.34 -19.80 3.75
CA ASP A 238 10.72 -20.54 2.54
C ASP A 238 9.70 -21.61 2.14
N LYS A 239 9.09 -22.30 3.12
CA LYS A 239 8.03 -23.27 2.86
C LYS A 239 6.78 -22.60 2.31
N GLY A 240 6.48 -21.37 2.75
CA GLY A 240 5.38 -20.56 2.24
C GLY A 240 5.61 -20.11 0.80
N VAL A 241 6.77 -19.50 0.53
CA VAL A 241 7.18 -19.04 -0.80
C VAL A 241 7.19 -20.20 -1.79
N LYS A 242 7.85 -21.30 -1.44
CA LYS A 242 7.89 -22.51 -2.27
C LYS A 242 6.51 -23.15 -2.44
N GLY A 243 5.74 -23.22 -1.35
CA GLY A 243 4.41 -23.82 -1.36
C GLY A 243 3.40 -23.08 -2.22
N LEU A 244 3.60 -21.77 -2.45
CA LEU A 244 2.81 -20.96 -3.38
C LEU A 244 3.39 -20.91 -4.80
N GLY A 245 4.58 -21.48 -5.02
CA GLY A 245 5.26 -21.43 -6.32
C GLY A 245 5.73 -20.02 -6.70
N ILE A 246 6.08 -19.20 -5.70
CA ILE A 246 6.55 -17.82 -5.90
C ILE A 246 8.05 -17.66 -5.61
N GLU A 247 8.80 -18.73 -5.91
CA GLU A 247 10.26 -18.77 -5.84
C GLU A 247 10.90 -18.30 -7.15
N GLY A 248 12.14 -17.80 -7.07
CA GLY A 248 12.94 -17.49 -8.26
C GLY A 248 12.93 -16.01 -8.70
N PRO A 249 13.57 -15.71 -9.84
CA PRO A 249 13.89 -14.34 -10.27
C PRO A 249 12.69 -13.57 -10.84
N ASP A 250 11.57 -14.25 -11.09
CA ASP A 250 10.37 -13.66 -11.69
C ASP A 250 9.54 -12.85 -10.67
N PHE A 251 9.94 -12.86 -9.40
CA PHE A 251 9.29 -12.13 -8.30
C PHE A 251 10.21 -11.03 -7.74
N ASP A 252 9.62 -9.94 -7.27
CA ASP A 252 10.34 -8.74 -6.79
C ASP A 252 10.38 -8.69 -5.25
N PRO A 253 11.54 -8.41 -4.62
CA PRO A 253 12.87 -8.35 -5.21
C PRO A 253 13.38 -9.71 -5.72
N PRO A 254 14.12 -9.71 -6.84
CA PRO A 254 14.71 -10.93 -7.38
C PRO A 254 15.75 -11.47 -6.38
N GLY A 255 15.55 -12.73 -5.96
CA GLY A 255 16.45 -13.44 -5.06
C GLY A 255 15.92 -13.58 -3.62
N ASP A 256 16.30 -14.69 -2.99
CA ASP A 256 15.94 -15.10 -1.63
C ASP A 256 16.75 -14.34 -0.58
N SER A 257 16.69 -13.00 -0.64
CA SER A 257 17.19 -12.15 0.44
C SER A 257 16.52 -12.53 1.76
N SER A 258 17.32 -12.67 2.82
CA SER A 258 16.91 -13.07 4.18
C SER A 258 15.91 -12.12 4.84
N THR A 259 15.72 -10.92 4.29
CA THR A 259 14.87 -9.86 4.86
C THR A 259 13.75 -9.40 3.93
N SER A 260 13.73 -9.86 2.68
CA SER A 260 12.80 -9.31 1.69
C SER A 260 11.44 -10.01 1.66
N SER A 261 10.38 -9.21 1.59
CA SER A 261 9.02 -9.63 1.23
C SER A 261 8.94 -10.14 -0.22
N ARG A 262 7.81 -10.73 -0.62
CA ARG A 262 7.57 -11.19 -1.99
C ARG A 262 6.40 -10.46 -2.62
N TRP A 263 6.61 -9.90 -3.81
CA TRP A 263 5.57 -9.23 -4.57
C TRP A 263 5.18 -10.07 -5.77
N ILE A 264 3.89 -10.34 -5.89
CA ILE A 264 3.26 -10.92 -7.07
C ILE A 264 2.62 -9.74 -7.80
N LYS A 265 3.17 -9.38 -8.95
CA LYS A 265 2.67 -8.28 -9.78
C LYS A 265 1.79 -8.86 -10.87
N ASP A 266 0.59 -8.31 -11.03
CA ASP A 266 -0.23 -8.54 -12.22
C ASP A 266 -0.52 -7.17 -12.86
N ASP A 267 0.13 -6.92 -14.00
CA ASP A 267 0.27 -5.62 -14.65
C ASP A 267 0.84 -4.52 -13.73
N TYR A 268 0.87 -3.26 -14.19
CA TYR A 268 1.40 -2.11 -13.44
C TYR A 268 0.62 -1.79 -12.16
N ASP A 269 -0.62 -2.26 -12.04
CA ASP A 269 -1.57 -1.69 -11.09
C ASP A 269 -1.90 -2.59 -9.90
N MET A 270 -1.79 -3.92 -9.95
CA MET A 270 -2.21 -4.76 -8.82
C MET A 270 -1.09 -5.65 -8.25
N TYR A 271 -1.00 -5.66 -6.92
CA TYR A 271 0.05 -6.32 -6.16
C TYR A 271 -0.54 -7.24 -5.09
N VAL A 272 -0.02 -8.46 -5.00
CA VAL A 272 -0.11 -9.28 -3.78
C VAL A 272 1.27 -9.28 -3.13
N THR A 273 1.35 -8.69 -1.95
CA THR A 273 2.54 -8.66 -1.13
C THR A 273 2.43 -9.71 -0.03
N LEU A 274 3.33 -10.69 -0.03
CA LEU A 274 3.59 -11.51 1.15
C LEU A 274 4.67 -10.81 1.94
N GLU A 275 4.30 -10.19 3.07
CA GLU A 275 5.26 -9.51 3.92
C GLU A 275 6.09 -10.53 4.70
N ARG A 276 7.42 -10.44 4.63
CA ARG A 276 8.31 -11.25 5.47
C ARG A 276 8.52 -10.53 6.80
N PHE A 277 8.57 -11.30 7.88
CA PHE A 277 9.19 -10.87 9.12
C PHE A 277 10.29 -11.86 9.49
N SER A 278 11.50 -11.35 9.67
CA SER A 278 12.67 -12.10 10.15
C SER A 278 13.35 -11.29 11.24
N ASN A 279 13.76 -11.94 12.32
CA ASN A 279 14.56 -11.33 13.38
C ASN A 279 16.04 -11.75 13.34
N GLU A 280 16.52 -12.24 12.19
CA GLU A 280 17.92 -12.68 12.03
C GLU A 280 18.94 -11.53 12.08
N GLU A 281 18.62 -10.39 11.46
CA GLU A 281 19.36 -9.15 11.64
C GLU A 281 18.71 -8.43 12.82
N GLU A 282 19.43 -8.32 13.94
CA GLU A 282 18.96 -7.78 15.22
C GLU A 282 18.14 -6.49 15.03
N PHE A 283 16.81 -6.62 14.97
CA PHE A 283 15.89 -5.50 14.83
C PHE A 283 15.62 -4.94 16.23
N GLU A 284 15.95 -3.66 16.44
CA GLU A 284 15.65 -2.92 17.68
C GLU A 284 16.07 -3.63 19.00
N GLY A 285 17.15 -4.42 18.98
CA GLY A 285 17.72 -5.08 20.18
C GLY A 285 17.06 -6.41 20.59
N LEU A 286 16.28 -7.00 19.67
CA LEU A 286 15.59 -8.28 19.87
C LEU A 286 16.38 -9.41 19.24
N SER A 287 17.43 -9.82 19.93
CA SER A 287 18.23 -10.96 19.49
C SER A 287 17.38 -12.25 19.44
N PRO A 288 17.58 -13.10 18.44
CA PRO A 288 16.95 -14.42 18.35
C PRO A 288 17.08 -15.28 19.62
N ASP A 289 18.12 -15.03 20.42
CA ASP A 289 18.38 -15.74 21.68
C ASP A 289 17.35 -15.41 22.77
N LYS A 290 16.74 -14.21 22.73
CA LYS A 290 15.77 -13.77 23.75
C LYS A 290 14.35 -14.21 23.45
N VAL A 291 13.93 -14.06 22.20
CA VAL A 291 12.52 -14.25 21.79
C VAL A 291 12.33 -15.48 20.91
N GLY A 292 13.41 -16.17 20.54
CA GLY A 292 13.41 -17.24 19.56
C GLY A 292 13.55 -16.70 18.13
N LYS A 293 13.99 -17.56 17.21
CA LYS A 293 14.06 -17.22 15.78
C LYS A 293 12.66 -17.14 15.16
N PHE A 294 12.41 -16.06 14.45
CA PHE A 294 11.25 -15.84 13.60
C PHE A 294 11.72 -15.63 12.17
N ASP A 295 11.05 -16.31 11.26
CA ASP A 295 11.18 -16.14 9.83
C ASP A 295 9.88 -16.61 9.16
N CYS A 296 8.95 -15.67 8.97
CA CYS A 296 7.57 -16.00 8.64
C CYS A 296 6.90 -15.01 7.69
N ILE A 297 5.74 -15.44 7.17
CA ILE A 297 4.80 -14.54 6.51
C ILE A 297 4.13 -13.72 7.64
N LYS A 298 4.40 -12.42 7.67
CA LYS A 298 3.85 -11.44 8.62
C LYS A 298 2.41 -11.09 8.29
N SER A 299 2.16 -10.82 7.02
CA SER A 299 0.85 -10.48 6.48
C SER A 299 0.80 -10.83 4.99
N ILE A 300 -0.41 -10.87 4.44
CA ILE A 300 -0.65 -10.90 3.00
C ILE A 300 -1.49 -9.68 2.66
N VAL A 301 -0.96 -8.80 1.82
CA VAL A 301 -1.59 -7.54 1.43
C VAL A 301 -1.93 -7.60 -0.04
N ILE A 302 -3.20 -7.45 -0.38
CA ILE A 302 -3.70 -7.40 -1.75
C ILE A 302 -4.20 -5.99 -1.98
N TRP A 303 -3.59 -5.27 -2.91
CA TRP A 303 -3.89 -3.86 -3.12
C TRP A 303 -3.82 -3.47 -4.59
N TRP A 304 -4.62 -2.46 -4.94
CA TRP A 304 -4.64 -1.87 -6.26
C TRP A 304 -3.98 -0.49 -6.19
N HIS A 305 -2.84 -0.36 -6.86
CA HIS A 305 -2.24 0.93 -7.19
C HIS A 305 -3.06 1.56 -8.31
N LYS A 306 -4.12 2.30 -7.96
CA LYS A 306 -4.69 3.27 -8.90
C LYS A 306 -3.60 4.31 -9.21
N THR A 307 -2.93 4.21 -10.36
CA THR A 307 -2.43 5.45 -10.98
C THR A 307 -3.66 6.29 -11.33
N ASN A 308 -3.68 7.53 -10.88
CA ASN A 308 -4.76 8.48 -11.13
C ASN A 308 -5.15 8.49 -12.62
N ASP A 309 -6.33 7.98 -12.94
CA ASP A 309 -7.05 8.27 -14.18
C ASP A 309 -7.91 9.53 -13.99
#